data_AF-A0A7K3MRG3-F1
#
_entry.id   AF-A0A7K3MRG3-F1
#
_cell.length_a   1.000
_cell.length_b   1.000
_cell.length_c   1.000
_cell.angle_alpha   90.00
_cell.angle_beta   90.00
_cell.angle_gamma   90.00
#
_symmetry.space_group_name_H-M   'P 1'
#
loop_
_entity.id
_entity.type
_entity.pdbx_description
1 polymer ?
#
loop_
_entity_poly.entity_id
_entity_poly.type
_entity_poly.pdbx_seq_one_letter_code
_entity_poly.pdbx_strand_id
1 'polypeptide(L)'
;KNSVKKAVSFISNFETTAAEIAIEKKYRYVVCGHIHMPQKKIVKTKHGKVMYLNSGDWVENLTALEYKNGKWKIFYYKNSDFSIDENKEDKIVNDIVAKILSN
;
A
#
# COMPACT_ATOMS: atom_id res chain seq x y z
N LYS A 1 -25.16 -15.07 2.96
CA LYS A 1 -24.18 -15.58 1.97
C LYS A 1 -24.31 -14.99 0.54
N ASN A 2 -25.40 -14.29 0.18
CA ASN A 2 -25.57 -13.70 -1.17
C ASN A 2 -25.04 -12.25 -1.34
N SER A 3 -24.85 -11.51 -0.24
CA SER A 3 -24.32 -10.14 -0.26
C SER A 3 -22.83 -10.09 -0.67
N VAL A 4 -22.02 -11.02 -0.16
CA VAL A 4 -20.59 -11.11 -0.46
C VAL A 4 -20.32 -11.33 -1.96
N LYS A 5 -21.10 -12.19 -2.62
CA LYS A 5 -20.92 -12.47 -4.06
C LYS A 5 -21.16 -11.24 -4.93
N LYS A 6 -22.13 -10.37 -4.56
CA LYS A 6 -22.41 -9.12 -5.29
C LYS A 6 -21.29 -8.09 -5.12
N ALA A 7 -20.73 -7.96 -3.92
CA ALA A 7 -19.60 -7.07 -3.67
C ALA A 7 -18.35 -7.50 -4.46
N VAL A 8 -18.06 -8.80 -4.47
CA VAL A 8 -16.95 -9.37 -5.26
C VAL A 8 -17.12 -9.13 -6.76
N SER A 9 -18.34 -9.28 -7.30
CA SER A 9 -18.59 -8.97 -8.72
C SER A 9 -18.45 -7.47 -9.02
N PHE A 10 -18.86 -6.59 -8.12
CA PHE A 10 -18.74 -5.15 -8.32
C PHE A 10 -17.28 -4.68 -8.33
N ILE A 11 -16.46 -5.21 -7.41
CA ILE A 11 -15.02 -4.94 -7.36
C ILE A 11 -14.35 -5.40 -8.66
N SER A 12 -14.65 -6.63 -9.10
CA SER A 12 -14.13 -7.19 -10.34
C SER A 12 -14.44 -6.31 -11.56
N ASN A 13 -15.64 -5.70 -11.60
CA ASN A 13 -16.01 -4.82 -12.70
C ASN A 13 -15.15 -3.56 -12.76
N PHE A 14 -14.88 -2.91 -11.62
CA PHE A 14 -14.05 -1.71 -11.57
C PHE A 14 -12.61 -2.00 -11.99
N GLU A 15 -11.98 -3.01 -11.38
CA GLU A 15 -10.59 -3.38 -11.68
C GLU A 15 -10.39 -3.75 -13.16
N THR A 16 -11.33 -4.54 -13.70
CA THR A 16 -11.29 -4.99 -15.10
C THR A 16 -11.44 -3.80 -16.04
N THR A 17 -12.44 -2.94 -15.83
CA THR A 17 -12.69 -1.76 -16.68
C THR A 17 -11.48 -0.83 -16.71
N ALA A 18 -10.89 -0.53 -15.54
CA ALA A 18 -9.72 0.33 -15.47
C ALA A 18 -8.50 -0.28 -16.20
N ALA A 19 -8.30 -1.59 -16.05
CA ALA A 19 -7.21 -2.29 -16.71
C ALA A 19 -7.39 -2.36 -18.24
N GLU A 20 -8.61 -2.63 -18.71
CA GLU A 20 -8.93 -2.69 -20.15
C GLU A 20 -8.68 -1.35 -20.83
N ILE A 21 -9.20 -0.25 -20.27
CA ILE A 21 -8.98 1.11 -20.79
C ILE A 21 -7.47 1.41 -20.86
N ALA A 22 -6.71 1.04 -19.84
CA ALA A 22 -5.28 1.28 -19.82
C ALA A 22 -4.52 0.46 -20.88
N ILE A 23 -4.94 -0.78 -21.13
CA ILE A 23 -4.40 -1.63 -22.19
C ILE A 23 -4.71 -1.04 -23.57
N GLU A 24 -5.96 -0.62 -23.81
CA GLU A 24 -6.38 0.01 -25.07
C GLU A 24 -5.59 1.28 -25.37
N LYS A 25 -5.32 2.08 -24.35
CA LYS A 25 -4.48 3.29 -24.42
C LYS A 25 -2.98 3.00 -24.43
N LYS A 26 -2.57 1.73 -24.43
CA LYS A 26 -1.17 1.26 -24.46
C LYS A 26 -0.31 1.75 -23.28
N TYR A 27 -0.93 1.93 -22.12
CA TYR A 27 -0.20 2.25 -20.89
C TYR A 27 0.43 1.00 -20.25
N ARG A 28 1.54 1.22 -19.54
CA ARG A 28 2.22 0.16 -18.79
C ARG A 28 1.66 -0.05 -17.38
N TYR A 29 1.08 0.99 -16.80
CA TYR A 29 0.54 1.00 -15.44
C TYR A 29 -0.83 1.68 -15.43
N VAL A 30 -1.70 1.22 -14.54
CA VAL A 30 -2.89 1.95 -14.10
C VAL A 30 -2.88 1.98 -12.58
N VAL A 31 -3.04 3.16 -12.00
CA VAL A 31 -3.01 3.39 -10.55
C VAL A 31 -4.39 3.89 -10.14
N CYS A 32 -4.99 3.21 -9.17
CA CYS A 32 -6.36 3.44 -8.73
C CYS A 32 -6.48 3.51 -7.20
N GLY A 33 -7.65 3.95 -6.77
CA GLY A 33 -8.19 3.77 -5.42
C GLY A 33 -9.61 3.20 -5.51
N HIS A 34 -10.56 3.83 -4.81
CA HIS A 34 -12.01 3.61 -4.90
C HIS A 34 -12.56 2.30 -4.31
N ILE A 35 -11.99 1.13 -4.62
CA ILE A 35 -12.47 -0.16 -4.08
C ILE A 35 -11.91 -0.50 -2.69
N HIS A 36 -11.03 0.35 -2.16
CA HIS A 36 -10.43 0.24 -0.82
C HIS A 36 -9.79 -1.14 -0.58
N MET A 37 -9.16 -1.70 -1.61
CA MET A 37 -8.47 -2.97 -1.52
C MET A 37 -7.09 -2.82 -2.16
N PRO A 38 -5.99 -2.91 -1.39
CA PRO A 38 -4.65 -2.80 -1.94
C PRO A 38 -4.40 -3.93 -2.94
N GLN A 39 -3.94 -3.59 -4.14
CA GLN A 39 -3.72 -4.56 -5.22
C GLN A 39 -2.48 -4.20 -6.03
N LYS A 40 -1.73 -5.23 -6.42
CA LYS A 40 -0.64 -5.13 -7.38
C LYS A 40 -0.62 -6.41 -8.21
N LYS A 41 -1.14 -6.34 -9.43
CA LYS A 41 -1.25 -7.51 -10.32
C LYS A 41 -1.06 -7.13 -11.77
N ILE A 42 -0.59 -8.08 -12.57
CA ILE A 42 -0.58 -7.94 -14.03
C ILE A 42 -1.93 -8.41 -14.54
N VAL A 43 -2.66 -7.52 -15.22
CA VAL A 43 -3.86 -7.88 -15.98
C VAL A 43 -3.47 -8.04 -17.44
N LYS A 44 -3.96 -9.11 -18.07
CA LYS A 44 -3.68 -9.45 -19.48
C LYS A 44 -4.98 -9.63 -20.24
N THR A 45 -5.03 -9.11 -21.45
CA THR A 45 -6.11 -9.35 -22.42
C THR A 45 -5.49 -9.74 -23.76
N LYS A 46 -6.32 -10.06 -24.76
CA LYS A 46 -5.85 -10.29 -26.13
C LYS A 46 -5.17 -9.06 -26.77
N HIS A 47 -5.38 -7.87 -26.22
CA HIS A 47 -4.85 -6.60 -26.74
C HIS A 47 -3.56 -6.15 -26.05
N GLY A 48 -3.14 -6.80 -24.96
CA GLY A 48 -1.92 -6.46 -24.25
C GLY A 48 -1.96 -6.78 -22.77
N LYS A 49 -1.13 -6.09 -21.99
CA LYS A 49 -1.06 -6.24 -20.54
C LYS A 49 -0.76 -4.92 -19.87
N VAL A 50 -1.26 -4.76 -18.66
CA VAL A 50 -0.99 -3.60 -17.79
C VAL A 50 -0.69 -4.09 -16.38
N MET A 51 0.17 -3.35 -15.66
CA MET A 51 0.30 -3.51 -14.21
C MET A 51 -0.80 -2.69 -13.53
N TYR A 52 -1.79 -3.37 -12.98
CA TYR A 52 -2.85 -2.79 -12.17
C TYR A 52 -2.37 -2.58 -10.73
N LEU A 53 -2.55 -1.37 -10.22
CA LEU A 53 -2.11 -0.94 -8.90
C LEU A 53 -3.29 -0.26 -8.19
N ASN A 54 -3.59 -0.68 -6.97
CA ASN A 54 -4.56 -0.02 -6.10
C ASN A 54 -3.92 0.27 -4.75
N SER A 55 -4.06 1.51 -4.27
CA SER A 55 -3.46 1.96 -3.00
C SER A 55 -4.13 1.38 -1.76
N GLY A 56 -5.34 0.83 -1.87
CA GLY A 56 -6.17 0.54 -0.70
C GLY A 56 -6.66 1.83 -0.05
N ASP A 57 -6.75 1.83 1.28
CA ASP A 57 -7.27 2.93 2.09
C ASP A 57 -6.50 3.05 3.42
N TRP A 58 -6.83 4.10 4.19
CA TRP A 58 -6.16 4.44 5.46
C TRP A 58 -7.04 4.18 6.69
N VAL A 59 -8.10 3.39 6.54
CA VAL A 59 -9.03 3.07 7.63
C VAL A 59 -8.90 1.60 8.00
N GLU A 60 -9.01 0.70 7.03
CA GLU A 60 -8.98 -0.75 7.23
C GLU A 60 -7.62 -1.34 6.85
N ASN A 61 -7.08 -0.96 5.69
CA ASN A 61 -5.85 -1.56 5.17
C ASN A 61 -4.58 -0.85 5.65
N LEU A 62 -4.66 0.46 5.93
CA LEU A 62 -3.53 1.30 6.32
C LEU A 62 -2.36 1.19 5.33
N THR A 63 -2.66 1.26 4.03
CA THR A 63 -1.69 1.07 2.96
C THR A 63 -1.34 2.32 2.18
N ALA A 64 -0.14 2.34 1.60
CA ALA A 64 0.30 3.33 0.63
C ALA A 64 0.96 2.66 -0.57
N LEU A 65 0.84 3.26 -1.75
CA LEU A 65 1.53 2.79 -2.95
C LEU A 65 2.80 3.62 -3.16
N GLU A 66 3.96 2.96 -3.15
CA GLU A 66 5.26 3.59 -3.25
C GLU A 66 5.96 3.23 -4.55
N TYR A 67 6.57 4.23 -5.20
CA TYR A 67 7.45 4.03 -6.35
C TYR A 67 8.87 4.46 -6.01
N LYS A 68 9.79 3.51 -5.99
CA LYS A 68 11.21 3.76 -5.72
C LYS A 68 12.08 2.87 -6.59
N ASN A 69 13.14 3.43 -7.18
CA ASN A 69 14.12 2.70 -7.99
C ASN A 69 13.49 1.82 -9.08
N GLY A 70 12.50 2.36 -9.80
CA GLY A 70 11.84 1.65 -10.89
C GLY A 70 10.80 0.61 -10.45
N LYS A 71 10.58 0.43 -9.14
CA LYS A 71 9.72 -0.63 -8.59
C LYS A 71 8.57 -0.04 -7.78
N TRP A 72 7.37 -0.55 -8.05
CA TRP A 72 6.19 -0.32 -7.22
C TRP A 72 6.16 -1.27 -6.03
N LYS A 73 5.78 -0.78 -4.85
CA LYS A 73 5.53 -1.58 -3.65
C LYS A 73 4.27 -1.07 -2.95
N ILE A 74 3.54 -1.97 -2.32
CA ILE A 74 2.49 -1.60 -1.37
C ILE A 74 3.15 -1.59 0.01
N PHE A 75 3.19 -0.42 0.63
CA PHE A 75 3.55 -0.25 2.02
C PHE A 75 2.34 -0.52 2.90
N TYR A 76 2.57 -1.23 4.00
CA TYR A 76 1.57 -1.50 5.03
C TYR A 76 2.06 -0.85 6.31
N TYR A 77 1.32 0.16 6.77
CA TYR A 77 1.62 0.83 8.01
C TYR A 77 1.40 -0.12 9.19
N LYS A 78 2.34 -0.10 10.13
CA LYS A 78 2.23 -0.80 11.42
C LYS A 78 2.61 0.17 12.51
N ASN A 79 1.79 0.28 13.55
CA ASN A 79 2.08 1.13 14.71
C ASN A 79 3.45 0.85 15.32
N SER A 80 3.92 -0.40 15.32
CA SER A 80 5.25 -0.80 15.80
C SER A 80 6.40 -0.12 15.08
N ASP A 81 6.22 0.27 13.81
CA ASP A 81 7.28 0.85 13.00
C ASP A 81 7.49 2.34 13.36
N PHE A 82 6.53 2.92 14.08
CA PHE A 82 6.49 4.34 14.46
C PHE A 82 6.25 4.55 15.96
N SER A 83 6.28 3.48 16.77
CA SER A 83 6.17 3.62 18.22
C SER A 83 7.38 4.41 18.72
N ILE A 84 7.11 5.61 19.20
CA ILE A 84 8.08 6.37 19.98
C ILE A 84 8.21 5.60 21.29
N ASP A 85 9.40 5.06 21.58
CA ASP A 85 9.71 4.63 22.94
C ASP A 85 9.69 5.92 23.77
N GLU A 86 8.59 6.17 24.49
CA GLU A 86 8.41 7.37 25.31
C GLU A 86 9.56 7.56 26.31
N ASN A 87 10.23 6.46 26.68
CA ASN A 87 11.40 6.47 27.57
C ASN A 87 12.74 6.58 26.82
N LYS A 88 12.74 6.80 25.50
CA LYS A 88 13.98 6.87 24.71
C LYS A 88 14.80 8.10 25.08
N GLU A 89 14.15 9.24 25.30
CA GLU A 89 14.81 10.44 25.80
C GLU A 89 15.37 10.22 27.20
N ASP A 90 14.57 9.67 28.12
CA ASP A 90 15.02 9.36 29.48
C ASP A 90 16.20 8.38 29.51
N LYS A 91 16.20 7.37 28.64
CA LYS A 91 17.33 6.44 28.48
C LYS A 91 18.58 7.16 27.97
N ILE A 92 18.44 8.07 27.01
CA ILE A 92 19.55 8.86 26.48
C ILE A 92 20.11 9.78 27.56
N VAL A 93 19.26 10.47 28.30
CA VAL A 93 19.68 11.35 29.40
C VAL A 93 20.39 10.55 30.50
N ASN A 94 19.82 9.41 30.91
CA ASN A 94 20.43 8.56 31.93
C ASN A 94 21.78 7.97 31.49
N ASP A 95 21.93 7.59 30.22
CA ASP A 95 23.20 7.10 29.67
C ASP A 95 24.28 8.20 29.63
N ILE A 96 23.89 9.44 29.30
CA ILE A 96 24.78 10.61 29.35
C ILE A 96 25.22 10.88 30.80
N VAL A 97 24.27 10.91 31.73
CA VAL A 97 24.54 11.14 33.16
C VAL A 97 25.48 10.07 33.72
N ALA A 98 25.23 8.79 33.42
CA ALA A 98 26.08 7.69 33.85
C ALA A 98 27.53 7.84 33.35
N LYS A 99 27.73 8.25 32.09
CA LYS A 99 29.06 8.46 31.51
C LYS A 99 29.81 9.66 32.12
N ILE A 100 29.08 10.71 32.51
CA ILE A 100 29.68 11.87 33.20
C ILE A 100 30.13 11.47 34.61
N LEU A 101 29.30 10.71 35.32
CA LEU A 101 29.57 10.30 36.70
C LEU A 101 30.59 9.16 36.82
N SER A 102 30.91 8.46 35.72
CA SER A 102 31.90 7.38 35.69
C SER A 102 33.33 7.83 35.35
N ASN A 103 33.55 9.12 35.11
CA ASN A 103 34.86 9.75 34.93
C ASN A 103 35.25 10.54 36.18
#